data_AF-A0A6A9SA72-F1
#
_entry.id   AF-A0A6A9SA72-F1
#
_cell.length_a   1.000
_cell.length_b   1.000
_cell.length_c   1.000
_cell.angle_alpha   90.00
_cell.angle_beta   90.00
_cell.angle_gamma   90.00
#
_symmetry.space_group_name_H-M   'P 1'
#
loop_
_entity.id
_entity.type
_entity.pdbx_description
1 polymer ?
#
loop_
_entity_poly.entity_id
_entity_poly.type
_entity_poly.pdbx_seq_one_letter_code
_entity_poly.pdbx_strand_id
1 'polypeptide(L)' 'MYRYAYGITKFNEQLDAIGSTTRSSEVEPADWNVMLTKLVGAVGSGFGLIWFLSTVLSL' A
#
# COMPACT_ATOMS: atom_id res chain seq x y z
N MET A 1 -2.72 9.84 5.49
CA MET A 1 -1.92 8.62 5.22
C MET A 1 -2.56 7.33 5.76
N TYR A 2 -3.04 7.26 7.00
CA TYR A 2 -3.61 6.03 7.60
C TYR A 2 -4.81 5.44 6.82
N ARG A 3 -5.76 6.27 6.40
CA ARG A 3 -7.00 5.83 5.73
C ARG A 3 -6.79 5.27 4.31
N TYR A 4 -5.77 5.78 3.60
CA TYR A 4 -5.44 5.32 2.25
C TYR A 4 -4.71 3.98 2.26
N ALA A 5 -3.70 3.82 3.14
CA ALA A 5 -3.01 2.54 3.30
C ALA A 5 -4.00 1.44 3.71
N TYR A 6 -4.79 1.69 4.76
CA TYR A 6 -5.80 0.75 5.25
C TYR A 6 -6.80 0.33 4.16
N GLY A 7 -7.29 1.26 3.32
CA GLY A 7 -8.21 0.93 2.24
C GLY A 7 -7.60 0.03 1.16
N ILE A 8 -6.37 0.30 0.74
CA ILE A 8 -5.65 -0.52 -0.26
C ILE A 8 -5.38 -1.91 0.30
N THR A 9 -4.91 -1.98 1.55
CA THR A 9 -4.63 -3.25 2.21
C THR A 9 -5.90 -4.08 2.39
N LYS A 10 -7.01 -3.45 2.82
CA LYS A 10 -8.30 -4.13 2.99
C LYS A 10 -8.83 -4.69 1.67
N PHE A 11 -8.69 -3.94 0.58
CA PHE A 11 -9.11 -4.40 -0.74
C PHE A 11 -8.29 -5.62 -1.21
N ASN A 12 -6.97 -5.61 -1.03
CA ASN A 12 -6.14 -6.77 -1.36
C ASN A 12 -6.52 -8.02 -0.56
N GLU A 13 -6.73 -7.88 0.74
CA GLU A 13 -7.15 -8.99 1.61
C GLU A 13 -8.56 -9.50 1.25
N GLN A 14 -9.44 -8.61 0.79
CA GLN A 14 -10.75 -8.98 0.27
C GLN A 14 -10.67 -9.79 -1.03
N LEU A 15 -9.69 -9.50 -1.91
CA LEU A 15 -9.45 -10.28 -3.12
C LEU A 15 -8.85 -11.65 -2.80
N ASP A 16 -7.92 -11.73 -1.84
CA ASP A 16 -7.36 -13.00 -1.36
C ASP A 16 -8.41 -13.88 -0.65
N ALA A 17 -9.42 -13.25 -0.03
CA ALA A 17 -10.53 -13.95 0.58
C ALA A 17 -11.57 -14.48 -0.43
N ILE A 18 -11.43 -14.24 -1.74
CA ILE A 18 -12.34 -14.79 -2.76
C ILE A 18 -12.22 -16.32 -2.77
N GLY A 19 -13.28 -17.00 -2.31
CA GLY A 19 -13.30 -18.46 -2.13
C GLY A 19 -13.19 -18.91 -0.67
N SER A 20 -12.98 -17.98 0.27
CA SER A 20 -13.09 -18.21 1.71
C SER A 20 -14.55 -18.23 2.15
N THR A 21 -14.85 -18.94 3.23
CA THR A 21 -16.16 -18.88 3.93
C THR A 21 -16.37 -17.56 4.67
N THR A 22 -15.34 -16.72 4.77
CA THR A 22 -15.41 -15.40 5.43
C THR A 22 -16.06 -14.37 4.50
N ARG A 23 -17.03 -13.62 5.03
CA ARG A 23 -17.71 -12.56 4.27
C ARG A 23 -16.71 -11.45 3.97
N SER A 24 -16.55 -11.08 2.71
CA SER A 24 -15.58 -10.06 2.26
C SER A 24 -15.66 -8.73 3.06
N SER A 25 -16.84 -8.33 3.52
CA SER A 25 -17.02 -7.13 4.36
C SER A 25 -16.42 -7.22 5.77
N GLU A 26 -16.23 -8.43 6.30
CA GLU A 26 -15.69 -8.72 7.63
C GLU A 26 -14.16 -8.93 7.62
N VAL A 27 -13.55 -8.94 6.42
CA VAL A 27 -12.10 -9.06 6.27
C VAL A 27 -11.44 -7.75 6.67
N GLU A 28 -10.72 -7.78 7.78
CA GLU A 28 -9.90 -6.67 8.28
C GLU A 28 -8.46 -6.84 7.80
N PRO A 29 -7.81 -5.76 7.33
CA PRO A 29 -6.45 -5.85 6.85
C PRO A 29 -5.48 -6.10 8.01
N ALA A 30 -4.53 -7.00 7.79
CA ALA A 30 -3.51 -7.26 8.78
C ALA A 30 -2.61 -6.01 8.96
N ASP A 31 -2.32 -5.66 10.22
CA ASP A 31 -1.54 -4.47 10.56
C ASP A 31 -0.15 -4.44 9.89
N TRP A 32 0.48 -5.60 9.72
CA TRP A 32 1.77 -5.73 9.04
C TRP A 32 1.70 -5.35 7.56
N ASN A 33 0.59 -5.66 6.89
CA ASN A 33 0.36 -5.36 5.49
C ASN A 33 0.06 -3.86 5.30
N VAL A 34 -0.63 -3.25 6.27
CA VAL A 34 -0.81 -1.78 6.35
C VAL A 34 0.53 -1.08 6.56
N MET A 35 1.39 -1.63 7.42
CA MET A 35 2.73 -1.10 7.66
C MET A 35 3.63 -1.19 6.41
N LEU A 36 3.62 -2.33 5.70
CA LEU A 36 4.33 -2.48 4.43
C LEU A 36 3.86 -1.49 3.38
N THR A 37 2.55 -1.32 3.23
CA THR A 37 1.97 -0.37 2.27
C THR A 37 2.47 1.06 2.54
N LYS A 38 2.56 1.46 3.82
CA LYS A 38 3.13 2.76 4.21
C LYS A 38 4.62 2.85 3.89
N LEU A 39 5.39 1.80 4.18
CA LEU A 39 6.83 1.77 3.93
C LEU A 39 7.15 1.86 2.44
N VAL A 40 6.49 1.05 1.61
CA VAL A 40 6.63 1.07 0.15
C VAL A 40 6.21 2.42 -0.42
N GLY A 41 5.11 3.00 0.06
CA GLY A 41 4.69 4.34 -0.36
C GLY A 41 5.73 5.42 -0.03
N ALA A 42 6.32 5.37 1.17
CA ALA A 42 7.35 6.32 1.59
C ALA A 42 8.66 6.15 0.79
N VAL A 43 9.14 4.91 0.64
CA VAL A 43 10.36 4.58 -0.13
C VAL A 43 10.16 4.93 -1.60
N GLY A 44 9.03 4.54 -2.20
CA GLY A 44 8.71 4.83 -3.59
C GLY A 44 8.60 6.33 -3.87
N SER A 45 7.99 7.10 -2.97
CA SER A 45 7.93 8.56 -3.10
C SER A 45 9.31 9.20 -3.02
N GLY A 46 10.15 8.76 -2.06
CA GLY A 46 11.52 9.26 -1.92
C GLY A 46 12.38 8.92 -3.13
N PHE A 47 12.34 7.67 -3.59
CA PHE A 47 13.04 7.24 -4.80
C PHE A 47 12.58 8.01 -6.04
N GLY A 48 11.27 8.13 -6.25
CA GLY A 48 10.71 8.85 -7.39
C GLY A 48 11.12 10.32 -7.40
N LEU A 49 11.16 10.97 -6.23
CA LEU A 49 11.63 12.35 -6.12
C LEU A 49 13.12 12.47 -6.45
N ILE A 50 13.97 11.61 -5.89
CA ILE A 50 15.42 11.61 -6.18
C ILE A 50 15.66 11.40 -7.67
N TRP A 51 15.04 10.36 -8.25
CA TRP A 51 15.18 10.04 -9.66
C TRP A 51 14.71 11.19 -10.56
N PHE A 52 13.57 11.80 -10.23
CA PHE A 52 13.04 12.95 -10.97
C PHE A 52 14.01 14.14 -10.91
N LEU A 53 14.53 14.47 -9.72
CA LEU A 53 15.49 15.56 -9.55
C LEU A 53 16.78 15.29 -10.32
N SER A 54 17.36 14.07 -10.23
CA SER A 54 18.53 13.69 -11.00
C SER A 54 18.30 13.81 -12.51
N THR A 55 17.14 13.35 -12.99
CA THR A 55 16.84 13.32 -14.43
C THR A 55 16.51 14.71 -14.98
N VAL A 56 15.75 15.53 -14.25
CA VAL A 56 15.25 16.83 -14.73
C VAL A 56 16.25 17.95 -14.46
N LEU A 57 16.91 17.96 -13.31
CA LEU A 57 17.89 18.99 -12.97
C LEU A 57 19.28 18.71 -13.54
N SER A 58 19.49 17.57 -14.21
CA SER A 58 20.80 17.13 -14.73
C SER A 58 21.89 17.18 -13.65
N LEU A 59 21.56 16.74 -12.43
CA LEU A 59 22.51 16.57 -11.33
C LEU A 59 23.48 15.42 -11.60
#